data_AF-A0A9E0RQG9-F1
#
_entry.id   AF-A0A9E0RQG9-F1
#
_cell.length_a   1.000
_cell.length_b   1.000
_cell.length_c   1.000
_cell.angle_alpha   90.00
_cell.angle_beta   90.00
_cell.angle_gamma   90.00
#
_symmetry.space_group_name_H-M   'P 1'
#
loop_
_entity.id
_entity.type
_entity.pdbx_description
1 polymer ?
#
loop_
_entity_poly.entity_id
_entity_poly.type
_entity_poly.pdbx_seq_one_letter_code
_entity_poly.pdbx_strand_id
1 'polypeptide(L)' 'MDRMVIDGAADERRCIACGFVEARPDAGTSMPATRVTRAAARRVETEAEAVRLLDE' A
#
# COMPACT_ATOMS: atom_id res chain seq x y z
N MET A 1 21.59 14.05 4.18
CA MET A 1 20.16 14.28 4.44
C MET A 1 19.70 13.21 5.41
N ASP A 2 19.12 13.59 6.54
CA ASP A 2 18.70 12.64 7.56
C ASP A 2 17.33 12.05 7.17
N ARG A 3 17.30 10.73 6.98
CA ARG A 3 16.11 9.99 6.56
C ARG A 3 16.09 8.60 7.17
N MET A 4 14.92 8.20 7.65
CA MET A 4 14.64 6.82 8.07
C MET A 4 14.05 6.04 6.90
N VAL A 5 14.51 4.80 6.70
CA VAL A 5 13.96 3.83 5.74
C VAL A 5 13.53 2.57 6.49
N ILE A 6 12.56 1.83 5.95
CA ILE A 6 12.12 0.55 6.51
C ILE A 6 12.85 -0.57 5.77
N ASP A 7 13.54 -1.42 6.53
CA ASP A 7 14.03 -2.70 6.04
C ASP A 7 12.88 -3.72 6.12
N GLY A 8 12.37 -4.15 4.97
CA GLY A 8 11.25 -5.09 4.91
C GLY A 8 11.61 -6.53 5.30
N ALA A 9 12.90 -6.88 5.37
CA ALA A 9 13.34 -8.21 5.80
C ALA A 9 13.52 -8.26 7.32
N ALA A 10 14.05 -7.19 7.92
CA ALA A 10 14.24 -7.08 9.37
C ALA A 10 13.01 -6.53 10.12
N ASP A 11 12.05 -5.92 9.41
CA ASP A 11 10.92 -5.15 9.98
C ASP A 11 11.37 -4.06 10.97
N GLU A 12 12.47 -3.40 10.63
CA GLU A 12 13.10 -2.33 11.41
C GLU A 12 13.20 -1.04 10.59
N ARG A 13 13.30 0.08 11.29
CA ARG A 13 13.60 1.38 10.69
C ARG A 13 15.07 1.72 10.90
N ARG A 14 15.74 2.14 9.82
CA ARG A 14 17.16 2.51 9.83
C ARG A 14 17.42 3.92 9.31
N CYS A 15 18.25 4.67 10.01
CA CYS A 15 18.75 5.96 9.55
C CYS A 15 19.86 5.78 8.52
N ILE A 16 19.71 6.38 7.34
CA ILE A 16 20.72 6.29 6.27
C ILE A 16 21.96 7.15 6.53
N ALA A 17 21.88 8.10 7.46
CA ALA A 17 22.98 9.03 7.75
C ALA A 17 23.90 8.52 8.86
N CYS A 18 23.34 8.00 9.96
CA CYS A 18 24.11 7.57 11.14
C CYS A 18 23.99 6.08 11.48
N GLY A 19 23.16 5.32 10.76
CA GLY A 19 22.99 3.90 10.98
C GLY A 19 22.15 3.53 12.21
N PHE A 20 21.53 4.51 12.89
CA PHE A 20 20.57 4.26 13.97
C PHE A 20 19.47 3.28 13.54
N VAL A 21 19.11 2.35 14.43
CA VAL A 21 18.10 1.30 14.19
C VAL A 21 17.06 1.33 15.30
N GLU A 22 15.79 1.24 14.93
CA GLU A 22 14.67 1.12 15.86
C GLU A 22 13.64 0.12 15.31
N ALA A 23 12.90 -0.53 16.22
CA ALA A 23 11.78 -1.38 15.84
C ALA A 23 10.76 -0.57 15.02
N ARG A 24 10.16 -1.19 14.00
CA ARG A 24 9.06 -0.54 13.28
C ARG A 24 7.92 -0.27 14.26
N PRO A 25 7.39 0.98 14.30
CA PRO A 25 6.23 1.28 15.12
C PRO A 25 5.09 0.35 14.72
N ASP A 26 4.55 -0.35 15.72
CA ASP A 26 3.34 -1.16 15.55
C ASP A 26 2.16 -0.20 15.39
N ALA A 27 1.95 0.26 14.17
CA ALA A 27 0.72 0.93 13.79
C ALA A 27 -0.31 -0.18 13.63
N GLY A 28 -0.89 -0.63 14.75
CA GLY A 28 -2.00 -1.56 14.76
C GLY A 28 -2.94 -1.14 13.64
N THR A 29 -3.05 -1.98 12.60
CA THR A 29 -3.73 -1.60 11.37
C THR A 29 -5.21 -1.59 11.70
N SER A 30 -5.71 -0.45 12.18
CA SER A 30 -7.15 -0.25 12.26
C SER A 30 -7.64 -0.29 10.82
N MET A 31 -8.39 -1.35 10.49
CA MET A 31 -9.02 -1.42 9.19
C MET A 31 -9.86 -0.15 9.05
N PRO A 32 -9.64 0.66 8.02
CA PRO A 32 -10.54 1.77 7.77
C PRO A 32 -11.95 1.20 7.67
N ALA A 33 -12.91 1.83 8.34
CA ALA A 33 -14.31 1.45 8.25
C ALA A 33 -14.79 1.71 6.82
N THR A 34 -14.55 0.76 5.93
CA THR A 34 -14.94 0.87 4.53
C THR A 34 -16.43 0.60 4.44
N ARG A 35 -17.24 1.66 4.59
CA ARG A 35 -18.67 1.58 4.29
C ARG A 35 -18.86 1.64 2.76
N VAL A 36 -18.31 0.65 2.05
CA VAL A 36 -18.58 0.46 0.62
C VAL A 36 -19.90 -0.31 0.53
N THR A 37 -21.03 0.38 0.67
CA THR A 37 -22.25 -0.18 0.09
C THR A 37 -22.04 -0.15 -1.41
N ARG A 38 -21.74 -1.31 -2.03
CA ARG A 38 -21.71 -1.40 -3.49
C ARG A 38 -23.07 -0.95 -3.99
N ALA A 39 -23.14 0.26 -4.57
CA ALA A 39 -24.38 0.79 -5.13
C ALA A 39 -24.96 -0.26 -6.10
N ALA A 40 -26.26 -0.50 -6.05
CA ALA A 40 -26.92 -1.53 -6.86
C ALA A 40 -26.62 -1.40 -8.36
N ALA A 41 -26.36 -0.16 -8.84
CA ALA A 41 -25.93 0.15 -10.20
C ALA A 41 -24.61 -0.53 -10.63
N ARG A 42 -23.73 -0.91 -9.69
CA ARG A 42 -22.49 -1.66 -9.94
C ARG A 42 -22.65 -3.18 -9.76
N ARG A 43 -23.88 -3.70 -9.70
CA ARG A 43 -24.19 -5.15 -9.76
C ARG A 43 -24.49 -5.62 -11.19
N VAL A 44 -24.39 -4.73 -12.17
CA VAL A 44 -24.51 -5.09 -13.58
C VAL A 44 -23.17 -5.66 -14.03
N GLU A 45 -23.17 -6.89 -14.52
CA GLU A 45 -22.03 -7.50 -15.20
C GLU A 45 -21.73 -6.65 -16.43
N THR A 46 -20.72 -5.78 -16.31
CA THR A 46 -20.27 -4.96 -17.42
C THR A 46 -19.40 -5.88 -18.28
N GLU A 47 -19.75 -6.05 -19.55
CA GLU A 47 -18.96 -6.87 -20.47
C GLU A 47 -17.52 -6.34 -20.54
N ALA A 48 -16.55 -7.22 -20.40
CA ALA A 48 -15.15 -6.82 -20.40
C ALA A 48 -14.74 -6.36 -21.80
N GLU A 49 -14.35 -5.10 -21.95
CA GLU A 49 -13.79 -4.60 -23.19
C GLU A 49 -12.33 -5.05 -23.34
N ALA A 50 -11.94 -5.49 -24.54
CA ALA A 50 -10.58 -5.94 -24.81
C ALA A 50 -9.59 -4.77 -24.73
N VAL A 51 -8.61 -4.87 -23.83
CA VAL A 51 -7.51 -3.89 -23.74
C VAL A 51 -6.60 -4.06 -24.95
N ARG A 52 -6.46 -3.00 -25.74
CA ARG A 52 -5.44 -2.92 -26.82
C ARG A 52 -4.14 -2.40 -26.23
N LEU A 53 -3.13 -3.26 -26.17
CA LEU A 53 -1.77 -2.83 -25.92
C LEU A 53 -1.28 -2.12 -27.18
N LEU A 54 -0.74 -0.92 -27.01
CA LEU A 54 0.00 -0.24 -28.06
C LEU A 54 1.44 -0.74 -27.94
N ASP A 55 1.92 -1.45 -28.96
CA ASP A 55 3.35 -1.69 -29.13
C ASP A 55 4.02 -0.39 -29.62
N GLU A 56 5.28 -0.20 -29.23
CA GLU A 56 6.09 1.04 -29.19
C GLU A 56 5.94 2.01 -30.38
#